data_AF-A0A9X2WZ81-F1
#
_entry.id   AF-A0A9X2WZ81-F1
#
_cell.length_a   1.000
_cell.length_b   1.000
_cell.length_c   1.000
_cell.angle_alpha   90.00
_cell.angle_beta   90.00
_cell.angle_gamma   90.00
#
_symmetry.space_group_name_H-M   'P 1'
#
loop_
_entity.id
_entity.type
_entity.pdbx_description
1 polymer ?
#
loop_
_entity_poly.entity_id
_entity_poly.type
_entity_poly.pdbx_seq_one_letter_code
_entity_poly.pdbx_strand_id
1 'polypeptide(L)'
;MRKIFAFVLVIYLSACSDNSTSLLEHKKPENTVIPPNTLDISIELPDYTITEDIITAPYKRSVEISLPSRTNEETLYALAEKIHSQSSIDVQRTFIGYRIVGDHENQAYWATTHYNPNLEVKILGESLSTYKKIKESKEPEGEMIGSWMVNWGYEYKMTIYKELDQFYIQKIFGDGSSSNEPYEWSETEQGLKLQDQGDKERGEYFLITPEKSLEFWSGNGNFYTAQKL
;
A
#
# COMPACT_ATOMS: atom_id res chain seq x y z
N MET A 1 21.23 -42.53 -44.87
CA MET A 1 21.71 -41.60 -43.82
C MET A 1 21.21 -42.09 -42.46
N ARG A 2 22.17 -42.31 -41.53
CA ARG A 2 22.12 -42.52 -40.07
C ARG A 2 20.73 -42.73 -39.42
N LYS A 3 20.32 -43.96 -39.08
CA LYS A 3 20.66 -44.82 -37.90
C LYS A 3 20.32 -44.21 -36.53
N ILE A 4 19.20 -44.67 -35.97
CA ILE A 4 18.78 -44.55 -34.56
C ILE A 4 19.75 -45.36 -33.70
N PHE A 5 20.35 -44.73 -32.68
CA PHE A 5 21.09 -45.41 -31.63
C PHE A 5 20.22 -45.49 -30.37
N ALA A 6 19.85 -46.72 -30.02
CA ALA A 6 19.51 -47.07 -28.65
C ALA A 6 20.81 -47.11 -27.83
N PHE A 7 20.78 -46.55 -26.62
CA PHE A 7 21.78 -46.84 -25.60
C PHE A 7 21.08 -47.29 -24.32
N VAL A 8 21.69 -48.30 -23.72
CA VAL A 8 21.20 -49.21 -22.70
C VAL A 8 22.03 -48.99 -21.43
N LEU A 9 21.37 -49.06 -20.26
CA LEU A 9 21.92 -49.36 -18.91
C LEU A 9 22.91 -48.31 -18.33
N VAL A 10 22.99 -48.05 -17.02
CA VAL A 10 23.26 -48.99 -15.92
C VAL A 10 22.70 -48.44 -14.60
N ILE A 11 22.07 -49.31 -13.81
CA ILE A 11 21.76 -49.12 -12.40
C ILE A 11 23.01 -49.53 -11.59
N TYR A 12 23.49 -48.67 -10.70
CA TYR A 12 24.33 -49.07 -9.58
C TYR A 12 23.61 -48.74 -8.27
N LEU A 13 23.19 -49.79 -7.57
CA LEU A 13 23.01 -49.78 -6.12
C LEU A 13 24.41 -50.00 -5.52
N SER A 14 24.83 -49.13 -4.60
CA SER A 14 25.82 -49.47 -3.59
C SER A 14 25.49 -48.79 -2.27
N ALA A 15 25.59 -49.61 -1.24
CA ALA A 15 25.14 -49.41 0.13
C ALA A 15 26.14 -48.61 1.00
N CYS A 16 25.62 -48.25 2.18
CA CYS A 16 26.24 -47.83 3.44
C CYS A 16 27.75 -47.54 3.48
N SER A 17 28.06 -46.34 3.97
CA SER A 17 29.24 -46.08 4.79
C SER A 17 28.79 -45.27 6.01
N ASP A 18 28.80 -45.90 7.17
CA ASP A 18 28.72 -45.22 8.46
C ASP A 18 29.92 -44.28 8.62
N ASN A 19 29.68 -43.09 9.15
CA ASN A 19 30.63 -42.52 10.11
C ASN A 19 29.93 -41.57 11.07
N SER A 20 30.17 -41.87 12.34
CA SER A 20 29.76 -41.14 13.53
C SER A 20 30.34 -39.73 13.55
N THR A 21 29.60 -38.76 14.09
CA THR A 21 29.89 -38.03 15.34
C THR A 21 29.14 -36.70 15.40
N SER A 22 28.96 -36.23 16.64
CA SER A 22 28.58 -34.87 17.04
C SER A 22 27.09 -34.52 17.04
N LEU A 23 26.46 -34.86 18.17
CA LEU A 23 25.31 -34.14 18.74
C LEU A 23 25.63 -32.62 18.77
N LEU A 24 24.92 -31.84 17.96
CA LEU A 24 24.90 -30.39 18.12
C LEU A 24 23.91 -30.05 19.23
N GLU A 25 24.47 -29.64 20.36
CA GLU A 25 23.81 -29.03 21.49
C GLU A 25 23.01 -27.79 21.03
N HIS A 26 21.69 -27.78 21.27
CA HIS A 26 20.84 -26.62 21.06
C HIS A 26 21.25 -25.50 22.02
N LYS A 27 22.17 -24.61 21.60
CA LYS A 27 22.42 -23.35 22.30
C LYS A 27 21.21 -22.44 22.09
N LYS A 28 20.41 -22.27 23.14
CA LYS A 28 19.38 -21.22 23.30
C LYS A 28 19.97 -19.87 22.88
N PRO A 29 19.31 -19.08 22.01
CA PRO A 29 19.83 -17.76 21.67
C PRO A 29 19.86 -16.90 22.93
N GLU A 30 21.08 -16.48 23.24
CA GLU A 30 21.46 -15.63 24.35
C GLU A 30 20.91 -14.23 24.08
N ASN A 31 20.09 -13.71 25.00
CA ASN A 31 19.57 -12.34 24.96
C ASN A 31 20.73 -11.37 24.81
N THR A 32 20.90 -10.83 23.61
CA THR A 32 21.82 -9.72 23.39
C THR A 32 21.12 -8.48 23.94
N VAL A 33 21.46 -8.15 25.20
CA VAL A 33 21.14 -6.86 25.80
C VAL A 33 21.91 -5.81 25.01
N ILE A 34 21.20 -5.07 24.15
CA ILE A 34 21.74 -3.89 23.48
C ILE A 34 21.92 -2.82 24.56
N PRO A 35 23.13 -2.24 24.74
CA PRO A 35 23.37 -1.19 25.73
C PRO A 35 22.59 0.08 25.37
N PRO A 36 22.10 0.85 26.36
CA PRO A 36 21.37 2.09 26.13
C PRO A 36 22.38 3.18 25.76
N ASN A 37 22.72 3.26 24.48
CA ASN A 37 23.27 4.48 23.90
C ASN A 37 22.24 5.02 22.92
N THR A 38 21.11 5.47 23.48
CA THR A 38 20.07 6.16 22.73
C THR A 38 20.56 7.57 22.48
N LEU A 39 20.99 7.83 21.25
CA LEU A 39 21.03 9.19 20.72
C LEU A 39 19.64 9.79 20.97
N ASP A 40 19.60 10.90 21.70
CA ASP A 40 18.40 11.69 21.94
C ASP A 40 17.99 12.35 20.62
N ILE A 41 17.41 11.55 19.72
CA ILE A 41 16.83 12.01 18.46
C ILE A 41 15.45 12.54 18.84
N SER A 42 15.33 13.85 18.99
CA SER A 42 14.03 14.49 19.09
C SER A 42 13.27 14.22 17.78
N ILE A 43 12.31 13.31 17.80
CA ILE A 43 11.45 13.02 16.65
C ILE A 43 10.57 14.25 16.41
N GLU A 44 10.76 14.90 15.27
CA GLU A 44 9.84 15.94 14.81
C GLU A 44 8.50 15.29 14.42
N LEU A 45 7.43 15.69 15.09
CA LEU A 45 6.09 15.17 14.83
C LEU A 45 5.42 15.97 13.71
N PRO A 46 4.71 15.31 12.79
CA PRO A 46 3.98 16.00 11.74
C PRO A 46 2.83 16.81 12.32
N ASP A 47 2.39 17.82 11.58
CA ASP A 47 1.07 18.41 11.79
C ASP A 47 -0.01 17.34 11.63
N TYR A 48 -1.08 17.46 12.40
CA TYR A 48 -2.23 16.57 12.33
C TYR A 48 -3.50 17.28 12.73
N THR A 49 -4.64 16.77 12.26
CA THR A 49 -5.96 17.20 12.70
C THR A 49 -6.71 16.01 13.29
N ILE A 50 -7.26 16.16 14.49
CA ILE A 50 -8.20 15.18 15.05
C ILE A 50 -9.55 15.41 14.37
N THR A 51 -10.04 14.41 13.64
CA THR A 51 -11.32 14.47 12.94
C THR A 51 -12.45 13.85 13.76
N GLU A 52 -12.12 12.92 14.65
CA GLU A 52 -13.07 12.30 15.58
C GLU A 52 -12.37 11.91 16.89
N ASP A 53 -13.05 12.08 18.02
CA ASP A 53 -12.58 11.63 19.34
C ASP A 53 -13.78 11.19 20.19
N ILE A 54 -13.94 9.88 20.34
CA ILE A 54 -15.06 9.26 21.04
C ILE A 54 -14.54 8.50 22.25
N ILE A 55 -15.12 8.80 23.42
CA ILE A 55 -14.77 8.14 24.69
C ILE A 55 -15.98 7.36 25.21
N THR A 56 -15.78 6.06 25.46
CA THR A 56 -16.72 5.16 26.14
C THR A 56 -16.04 4.64 27.41
N ALA A 57 -15.98 5.51 28.42
CA ALA A 57 -15.31 5.19 29.68
C ALA A 57 -16.04 4.09 30.48
N PRO A 58 -15.30 3.24 31.21
CA PRO A 58 -13.83 3.18 31.32
C PRO A 58 -13.17 2.31 30.25
N TYR A 59 -13.88 1.91 29.19
CA TYR A 59 -13.46 0.80 28.33
C TYR A 59 -12.60 1.20 27.14
N LYS A 60 -12.93 2.30 26.47
CA LYS A 60 -12.32 2.63 25.17
C LYS A 60 -12.32 4.13 24.89
N ARG A 61 -11.26 4.60 24.23
CA ARG A 61 -11.22 5.82 23.41
C ARG A 61 -10.93 5.45 21.95
N SER A 62 -11.65 6.03 21.01
CA SER A 62 -11.38 5.95 19.57
C SER A 62 -11.04 7.34 19.07
N VAL A 63 -9.90 7.50 18.41
CA VAL A 63 -9.49 8.75 17.79
C VAL A 63 -9.29 8.52 16.29
N GLU A 64 -9.81 9.40 15.46
CA GLU A 64 -9.41 9.47 14.05
C GLU A 64 -8.58 10.73 13.83
N ILE A 65 -7.46 10.57 13.12
CA ILE A 65 -6.62 11.70 12.74
C ILE A 65 -6.36 11.72 11.24
N SER A 66 -6.29 12.94 10.71
CA SER A 66 -5.84 13.23 9.36
C SER A 66 -4.40 13.75 9.39
N LEU A 67 -3.54 13.13 8.59
CA LEU A 67 -2.14 13.49 8.39
C LEU A 67 -1.92 14.11 7.01
N PRO A 68 -1.07 15.14 6.87
CA PRO A 68 -0.77 15.73 5.57
C PRO A 68 -0.01 14.78 4.64
N SER A 69 0.74 13.83 5.20
CA SER A 69 1.51 12.84 4.44
C SER A 69 1.78 11.58 5.25
N ARG A 70 2.14 10.49 4.56
CA ARG A 70 2.63 9.26 5.17
C ARG A 70 3.90 9.51 5.99
N THR A 71 4.09 8.72 7.03
CA THR A 71 5.27 8.75 7.90
C THR A 71 5.75 7.33 8.24
N ASN A 72 6.72 7.17 9.14
CA ASN A 72 7.26 5.89 9.57
C ASN A 72 6.66 5.44 10.92
N GLU A 73 6.95 4.19 11.31
CA GLU A 73 6.43 3.60 12.55
C GLU A 73 6.88 4.35 13.82
N GLU A 74 8.12 4.83 13.85
CA GLU A 74 8.69 5.56 14.99
C GLU A 74 7.94 6.87 15.24
N THR A 75 7.64 7.62 14.17
CA THR A 75 6.83 8.83 14.22
C THR A 75 5.39 8.53 14.62
N LEU A 76 4.78 7.45 14.10
CA LEU A 76 3.43 7.04 14.50
C LEU A 76 3.36 6.64 15.97
N TYR A 77 4.38 5.95 16.47
CA TYR A 77 4.51 5.59 17.88
C TYR A 77 4.54 6.84 18.75
N ALA A 78 5.45 7.77 18.46
CA ALA A 78 5.59 9.02 19.22
C ALA A 78 4.32 9.89 19.16
N LEU A 79 3.65 9.92 17.99
CA LEU A 79 2.39 10.63 17.83
C LEU A 79 1.25 9.97 18.63
N ALA A 80 1.17 8.64 18.66
CA ALA A 80 0.18 7.93 19.46
C ALA A 80 0.37 8.17 20.96
N GLU A 81 1.60 8.14 21.46
CA GLU A 81 1.92 8.48 22.86
C GLU A 81 1.52 9.92 23.20
N LYS A 82 1.80 10.87 22.30
CA LYS A 82 1.36 12.28 22.45
C LYS A 82 -0.16 12.37 22.54
N ILE A 83 -0.90 11.73 21.63
CA ILE A 83 -2.37 11.79 21.61
C ILE A 83 -2.98 11.08 22.82
N HIS A 84 -2.39 9.96 23.24
CA HIS A 84 -2.85 9.19 24.40
C HIS A 84 -2.66 10.00 25.70
N SER A 85 -1.48 10.59 25.90
CA SER A 85 -1.15 11.41 27.09
C SER A 85 -1.95 12.71 27.21
N GLN A 86 -2.55 13.20 26.11
CA GLN A 86 -3.45 14.35 26.13
C GLN A 86 -4.84 14.05 26.74
N SER A 87 -5.21 12.77 26.91
CA SER A 87 -6.47 12.40 27.54
C SER A 87 -6.42 12.64 29.04
N SER A 88 -7.42 13.35 29.58
CA SER A 88 -7.64 13.44 31.03
C SER A 88 -8.51 12.31 31.58
N ILE A 89 -9.01 11.42 30.71
CA ILE A 89 -9.89 10.29 31.06
C ILE A 89 -9.10 8.99 30.92
N ASP A 90 -9.08 8.22 32.00
CA ASP A 90 -8.49 6.88 32.00
C ASP A 90 -9.42 5.88 31.31
N VAL A 91 -8.86 5.12 30.38
CA VAL A 91 -9.57 4.07 29.63
C VAL A 91 -8.66 2.87 29.44
N GLN A 92 -9.25 1.68 29.46
CA GLN A 92 -8.49 0.43 29.30
C GLN A 92 -7.77 0.34 27.94
N ARG A 93 -8.34 0.95 26.89
CA ARG A 93 -7.84 0.85 25.52
C ARG A 93 -8.00 2.15 24.76
N THR A 94 -7.00 2.50 23.97
CA THR A 94 -7.09 3.60 23.00
C THR A 94 -6.81 3.06 21.60
N PHE A 95 -7.70 3.34 20.66
CA PHE A 95 -7.51 3.09 19.24
C PHE A 95 -7.31 4.42 18.53
N ILE A 96 -6.33 4.50 17.63
CA ILE A 96 -6.12 5.66 16.77
C ILE A 96 -6.08 5.18 15.32
N GLY A 97 -6.96 5.72 14.48
CA GLY A 97 -6.97 5.53 13.03
C GLY A 97 -6.33 6.72 12.33
N TYR A 98 -5.46 6.46 11.35
CA TYR A 98 -4.71 7.47 10.63
C TYR A 98 -5.12 7.48 9.16
N ARG A 99 -5.61 8.62 8.67
CA ARG A 99 -5.93 8.88 7.26
C ARG A 99 -4.93 9.86 6.67
N ILE A 100 -4.66 9.77 5.36
CA ILE A 100 -3.89 10.81 4.67
C ILE A 100 -4.86 11.83 4.08
N VAL A 101 -4.49 13.11 4.12
CA VAL A 101 -5.27 14.17 3.46
C VAL A 101 -5.42 13.85 1.97
N GLY A 102 -6.66 13.84 1.48
CA GLY A 102 -7.00 13.47 0.11
C GLY A 102 -7.46 12.02 -0.05
N ASP A 103 -7.30 11.18 0.98
CA ASP A 103 -7.95 9.87 1.03
C ASP A 103 -9.47 10.02 1.03
N HIS A 104 -10.17 9.08 0.38
CA HIS A 104 -11.62 9.07 0.34
C HIS A 104 -12.19 8.70 1.73
N GLU A 105 -13.32 9.27 2.13
CA GLU A 105 -13.91 9.03 3.47
C GLU A 105 -14.21 7.55 3.75
N ASN A 106 -14.67 6.82 2.72
CA ASN A 106 -14.98 5.40 2.80
C ASN A 106 -13.75 4.48 2.64
N GLN A 107 -12.56 5.06 2.52
CA GLN A 107 -11.33 4.29 2.46
C GLN A 107 -10.96 3.75 3.84
N ALA A 108 -10.24 2.63 3.89
CA ALA A 108 -9.66 2.15 5.14
C ALA A 108 -8.58 3.12 5.65
N TYR A 109 -8.29 3.09 6.95
CA TYR A 109 -7.16 3.84 7.49
C TYR A 109 -5.85 3.38 6.84
N TRP A 110 -4.96 4.33 6.55
CA TRP A 110 -3.62 4.02 6.07
C TRP A 110 -2.79 3.33 7.16
N ALA A 111 -2.95 3.75 8.41
CA ALA A 111 -2.30 3.13 9.56
C ALA A 111 -3.25 3.12 10.77
N THR A 112 -2.93 2.30 11.77
CA THR A 112 -3.62 2.27 13.06
C THR A 112 -2.63 2.09 14.20
N THR A 113 -2.98 2.59 15.38
CA THR A 113 -2.30 2.23 16.63
C THR A 113 -3.30 1.76 17.66
N HIS A 114 -2.86 0.81 18.48
CA HIS A 114 -3.68 0.14 19.48
C HIS A 114 -2.93 0.14 20.80
N TYR A 115 -3.45 0.86 21.78
CA TYR A 115 -2.94 0.84 23.15
C TYR A 115 -3.74 -0.19 23.96
N ASN A 116 -3.17 -1.37 24.20
CA ASN A 116 -3.86 -2.46 24.92
C ASN A 116 -2.92 -3.55 25.48
N PRO A 117 -2.32 -3.39 26.67
CA PRO A 117 -1.92 -2.13 27.32
C PRO A 117 -0.62 -1.56 26.74
N ASN A 118 0.10 -2.35 25.93
CA ASN A 118 1.26 -1.85 25.20
C ASN A 118 0.78 -1.22 23.89
N LEU A 119 1.51 -0.22 23.42
CA LEU A 119 1.25 0.42 22.13
C LEU A 119 1.74 -0.48 21.00
N GLU A 120 0.83 -0.83 20.09
CA GLU A 120 1.10 -1.53 18.83
C GLU A 120 0.86 -0.57 17.66
N VAL A 121 1.81 -0.50 16.72
CA VAL A 121 1.71 0.29 15.48
C VAL A 121 1.50 -0.65 14.30
N LYS A 122 0.54 -0.34 13.42
CA LYS A 122 0.29 -1.07 12.18
C LYS A 122 0.13 -0.13 11.01
N ILE A 123 1.03 -0.24 10.03
CA ILE A 123 0.85 0.38 8.72
C ILE A 123 0.09 -0.63 7.84
N LEU A 124 -1.08 -0.24 7.34
CA LEU A 124 -2.00 -1.09 6.58
C LEU A 124 -1.86 -0.88 5.06
N GLY A 125 -1.63 0.37 4.64
CA GLY A 125 -1.33 0.71 3.25
C GLY A 125 0.17 0.68 2.93
N GLU A 126 0.57 1.25 1.79
CA GLU A 126 1.98 1.28 1.42
C GLU A 126 2.83 2.09 2.39
N SER A 127 4.06 1.63 2.60
CA SER A 127 5.06 2.37 3.37
C SER A 127 5.36 3.71 2.70
N LEU A 128 5.81 4.72 3.45
CA LEU A 128 6.27 6.00 2.87
C LEU A 128 7.33 5.78 1.77
N SER A 129 8.22 4.81 1.96
CA SER A 129 9.28 4.52 0.98
C SER A 129 8.72 3.90 -0.30
N THR A 130 7.75 2.98 -0.19
CA THR A 130 7.10 2.36 -1.35
C THR A 130 6.23 3.36 -2.08
N TYR A 131 5.43 4.14 -1.36
CA TYR A 131 4.62 5.20 -1.94
C TYR A 131 5.46 6.20 -2.75
N LYS A 132 6.60 6.64 -2.21
CA LYS A 132 7.53 7.51 -2.94
C LYS A 132 8.02 6.86 -4.23
N LYS A 133 8.45 5.58 -4.17
CA LYS A 133 8.88 4.83 -5.35
C LYS A 133 7.79 4.71 -6.41
N ILE A 134 6.54 4.44 -6.01
CA ILE A 134 5.39 4.38 -6.92
C ILE A 134 5.16 5.76 -7.56
N LYS A 135 5.10 6.83 -6.75
CA LYS A 135 4.86 8.19 -7.23
C LYS A 135 5.93 8.65 -8.23
N GLU A 136 7.19 8.37 -7.93
CA GLU A 136 8.36 8.74 -8.71
C GLU A 136 8.67 7.77 -9.87
N SER A 137 7.84 6.74 -10.08
CA SER A 137 8.08 5.78 -11.16
C SER A 137 8.05 6.45 -12.53
N LYS A 138 8.89 5.94 -13.43
CA LYS A 138 9.08 6.49 -14.78
C LYS A 138 7.74 6.55 -15.52
N GLU A 139 7.46 7.72 -16.11
CA GLU A 139 6.30 7.90 -17.00
C GLU A 139 6.54 7.22 -18.36
N PRO A 140 5.48 6.71 -19.01
CA PRO A 140 5.56 6.20 -20.37
C PRO A 140 5.92 7.31 -21.37
N GLU A 141 6.38 6.89 -22.56
CA GLU A 141 6.62 7.81 -23.68
C GLU A 141 5.27 8.09 -24.39
N GLY A 142 5.06 9.32 -24.86
CA GLY A 142 3.82 9.71 -25.55
C GLY A 142 3.21 11.00 -25.02
N GLU A 143 2.00 11.31 -25.47
CA GLU A 143 1.25 12.47 -24.99
C GLU A 143 0.58 12.14 -23.66
N MET A 144 1.06 12.77 -22.59
CA MET A 144 0.56 12.54 -21.24
C MET A 144 -0.79 13.22 -21.02
N ILE A 145 -1.80 12.44 -20.64
CA ILE A 145 -3.12 12.97 -20.25
C ILE A 145 -3.13 13.29 -18.75
N GLY A 146 -2.51 12.43 -17.95
CA GLY A 146 -2.28 12.64 -16.53
C GLY A 146 -1.79 11.39 -15.80
N SER A 147 -1.45 11.59 -14.53
CA SER A 147 -1.04 10.55 -13.60
C SER A 147 -1.76 10.74 -12.27
N TRP A 148 -2.21 9.64 -11.67
CA TRP A 148 -2.97 9.64 -10.42
C TRP A 148 -2.49 8.53 -9.50
N MET A 149 -2.56 8.77 -8.19
CA MET A 149 -2.44 7.74 -7.19
C MET A 149 -3.82 7.12 -6.97
N VAL A 150 -3.91 5.82 -7.21
CA VAL A 150 -5.10 5.03 -6.98
C VAL A 150 -4.89 4.22 -5.71
N ASN A 151 -5.84 4.29 -4.79
CA ASN A 151 -5.79 3.57 -3.52
C ASN A 151 -7.19 3.01 -3.16
N TRP A 152 -7.88 2.46 -4.16
CA TRP A 152 -9.15 1.75 -3.98
C TRP A 152 -8.89 0.25 -4.06
N GLY A 153 -8.42 -0.33 -2.94
CA GLY A 153 -7.91 -1.70 -2.87
C GLY A 153 -6.39 -1.72 -2.80
N TYR A 154 -5.72 -2.04 -3.90
CA TYR A 154 -4.26 -1.93 -4.00
C TYR A 154 -3.86 -0.48 -4.31
N GLU A 155 -2.72 -0.06 -3.77
CA GLU A 155 -2.14 1.24 -4.08
C GLU A 155 -1.21 1.15 -5.29
N TYR A 156 -1.43 2.01 -6.29
CA TYR A 156 -0.62 2.06 -7.51
C TYR A 156 -0.71 3.43 -8.17
N LYS A 157 0.31 3.74 -8.97
CA LYS A 157 0.28 4.86 -9.89
C LYS A 157 -0.44 4.42 -11.16
N MET A 158 -1.49 5.14 -11.52
CA MET A 158 -2.15 5.02 -12.82
C MET A 158 -1.74 6.19 -13.68
N THR A 159 -1.20 5.91 -14.86
CA THR A 159 -0.86 6.91 -15.86
C THR A 159 -1.69 6.66 -17.11
N ILE A 160 -2.33 7.71 -17.62
CA ILE A 160 -3.08 7.67 -18.87
C ILE A 160 -2.36 8.55 -19.89
N TYR A 161 -2.08 7.97 -21.04
CA TYR A 161 -1.34 8.63 -22.10
C TYR A 161 -1.83 8.18 -23.48
N LYS A 162 -1.48 8.95 -24.51
CA LYS A 162 -1.87 8.72 -25.90
C LYS A 162 -0.64 8.52 -26.77
N GLU A 163 -0.67 7.48 -27.59
CA GLU A 163 0.25 7.30 -28.71
C GLU A 163 -0.56 7.27 -29.99
N LEU A 164 -0.23 8.15 -30.94
CA LEU A 164 -1.02 8.35 -32.17
C LEU A 164 -2.50 8.66 -31.83
N ASP A 165 -3.39 7.71 -32.12
CA ASP A 165 -4.85 7.80 -31.87
C ASP A 165 -5.38 6.78 -30.86
N GLN A 166 -4.49 6.10 -30.13
CA GLN A 166 -4.82 5.09 -29.13
C GLN A 166 -4.46 5.59 -27.72
N PHE A 167 -5.40 5.43 -26.79
CA PHE A 167 -5.16 5.67 -25.37
C PHE A 167 -4.68 4.41 -24.68
N TYR A 168 -3.75 4.58 -23.75
CA TYR A 168 -3.18 3.54 -22.94
C TYR A 168 -3.30 3.90 -21.46
N ILE A 169 -3.50 2.88 -20.63
CA ILE A 169 -3.44 2.99 -19.18
C ILE A 169 -2.29 2.13 -18.69
N GLN A 170 -1.26 2.79 -18.14
CA GLN A 170 -0.19 2.15 -17.41
C GLN A 170 -0.51 2.12 -15.92
N LYS A 171 -0.31 0.98 -15.26
CA LYS A 171 -0.43 0.81 -13.81
C LYS A 171 0.90 0.33 -13.25
N ILE A 172 1.42 0.96 -12.22
CA ILE A 172 2.68 0.59 -11.54
C ILE A 172 2.43 0.43 -10.04
N PHE A 173 2.71 -0.77 -9.52
CA PHE A 173 2.48 -1.16 -8.13
C PHE A 173 3.76 -1.06 -7.28
N GLY A 174 3.60 -1.12 -5.96
CA GLY A 174 4.70 -1.00 -5.00
C GLY A 174 5.78 -2.07 -5.08
N ASP A 175 5.43 -3.26 -5.55
CA ASP A 175 6.36 -4.37 -5.81
C ASP A 175 7.11 -4.21 -7.15
N GLY A 176 6.83 -3.16 -7.92
CA GLY A 176 7.39 -2.89 -9.23
C GLY A 176 6.71 -3.65 -10.36
N SER A 177 5.70 -4.48 -10.07
CA SER A 177 4.85 -5.05 -11.12
C SER A 177 4.12 -3.92 -11.86
N SER A 178 3.87 -4.15 -13.15
CA SER A 178 3.21 -3.16 -13.99
C SER A 178 2.36 -3.80 -15.08
N SER A 179 1.42 -3.02 -15.59
CA SER A 179 0.63 -3.32 -16.78
C SER A 179 0.57 -2.09 -17.68
N ASN A 180 0.37 -2.29 -18.97
CA ASN A 180 0.21 -1.21 -19.93
C ASN A 180 -0.71 -1.66 -21.05
N GLU A 181 -1.98 -1.26 -20.97
CA GLU A 181 -3.03 -1.82 -21.81
C GLU A 181 -3.72 -0.73 -22.64
N PRO A 182 -4.13 -1.03 -23.88
CA PRO A 182 -4.93 -0.12 -24.69
C PRO A 182 -6.38 -0.09 -24.19
N TYR A 183 -6.99 1.09 -24.22
CA TYR A 183 -8.39 1.29 -23.84
C TYR A 183 -9.22 1.81 -25.01
N GLU A 184 -10.44 1.32 -25.16
CA GLU A 184 -11.39 1.99 -26.04
C GLU A 184 -11.81 3.31 -25.42
N TRP A 185 -12.06 4.31 -26.27
CA TRP A 185 -12.32 5.66 -25.82
C TRP A 185 -13.49 6.30 -26.55
N SER A 186 -14.15 7.23 -25.87
CA SER A 186 -15.17 8.09 -26.45
C SER A 186 -15.21 9.42 -25.73
N GLU A 187 -15.49 10.49 -26.46
CA GLU A 187 -15.81 11.78 -25.87
C GLU A 187 -17.27 11.81 -25.42
N THR A 188 -17.49 12.37 -24.24
CA THR A 188 -18.81 12.60 -23.66
C THR A 188 -18.90 14.04 -23.16
N GLU A 189 -20.10 14.52 -22.87
CA GLU A 189 -20.27 15.84 -22.25
C GLU A 189 -19.56 15.98 -20.89
N GLN A 190 -19.31 14.85 -20.20
CA GLN A 190 -18.65 14.80 -18.90
C GLN A 190 -17.13 14.64 -19.00
N GLY A 191 -16.58 14.40 -20.20
CA GLY A 191 -15.16 14.22 -20.42
C GLY A 191 -14.81 12.98 -21.24
N LEU A 192 -13.55 12.56 -21.15
CA LEU A 192 -13.02 11.41 -21.88
C LEU A 192 -13.35 10.12 -21.13
N LYS A 193 -14.20 9.28 -21.72
CA LYS A 193 -14.50 7.94 -21.20
C LYS A 193 -13.51 6.94 -21.77
N LEU A 194 -12.95 6.10 -20.90
CA LEU A 194 -12.06 4.98 -21.23
C LEU A 194 -12.63 3.69 -20.67
N GLN A 195 -12.64 2.62 -21.48
CA GLN A 195 -13.21 1.34 -21.09
C GLN A 195 -12.51 0.17 -21.82
N ASP A 196 -12.14 -0.89 -21.09
CA ASP A 196 -11.72 -2.15 -21.70
C ASP A 196 -12.88 -3.17 -21.80
N GLN A 197 -12.62 -4.36 -22.36
CA GLN A 197 -13.65 -5.38 -22.53
C GLN A 197 -14.15 -5.94 -21.18
N GLY A 198 -13.27 -6.11 -20.19
CA GLY A 198 -13.65 -6.58 -18.86
C GLY A 198 -14.48 -5.55 -18.10
N ASP A 199 -14.15 -4.27 -18.26
CA ASP A 199 -14.91 -3.15 -17.72
C ASP A 199 -16.32 -3.12 -18.31
N LYS A 200 -16.48 -3.32 -19.63
CA LYS A 200 -17.80 -3.41 -20.28
C LYS A 200 -18.67 -4.51 -19.68
N GLU A 201 -18.11 -5.69 -19.44
CA GLU A 201 -18.84 -6.82 -18.83
C GLU A 201 -19.33 -6.52 -17.42
N ARG A 202 -18.62 -5.64 -16.69
CA ARG A 202 -19.00 -5.18 -15.34
C ARG A 202 -19.82 -3.89 -15.34
N GLY A 203 -19.95 -3.23 -16.49
CA GLY A 203 -20.53 -1.89 -16.59
C GLY A 203 -19.67 -0.82 -15.92
N GLU A 204 -18.36 -1.06 -15.77
CA GLU A 204 -17.38 -0.14 -15.18
C GLU A 204 -16.71 0.69 -16.28
N TYR A 205 -16.18 1.87 -15.94
CA TYR A 205 -15.35 2.66 -16.85
C TYR A 205 -14.57 3.74 -16.08
N PHE A 206 -13.54 4.28 -16.72
CA PHE A 206 -12.85 5.47 -16.25
C PHE A 206 -13.38 6.71 -16.98
N LEU A 207 -13.48 7.82 -16.26
CA LEU A 207 -13.82 9.12 -16.82
C LEU A 207 -12.76 10.14 -16.41
N ILE A 208 -12.19 10.83 -17.40
CA ILE A 208 -11.31 11.98 -17.18
C ILE A 208 -12.11 13.23 -17.42
N THR A 209 -12.39 13.99 -16.36
CA THR A 209 -13.17 15.23 -16.44
C THR A 209 -12.38 16.35 -17.13
N PRO A 210 -13.04 17.44 -17.56
CA PRO A 210 -12.35 18.62 -18.09
C PRO A 210 -11.29 19.20 -17.13
N GLU A 211 -11.51 19.09 -15.82
CA GLU A 211 -10.59 19.51 -14.74
C GLU A 211 -9.41 18.52 -14.55
N LYS A 212 -9.36 17.45 -15.36
CA LYS A 212 -8.37 16.38 -15.30
C LYS A 212 -8.43 15.58 -13.99
N SER A 213 -9.61 15.46 -13.41
CA SER A 213 -9.89 14.47 -12.35
C SER A 213 -10.09 13.11 -13.00
N LEU A 214 -9.61 12.05 -12.37
CA LEU A 214 -9.84 10.67 -12.80
C LEU A 214 -10.89 10.04 -11.89
N GLU A 215 -11.99 9.64 -12.49
CA GLU A 215 -13.14 9.06 -11.80
C GLU A 215 -13.37 7.61 -12.24
N PHE A 216 -13.81 6.79 -11.30
CA PHE A 216 -14.11 5.39 -11.46
C PHE A 216 -15.63 5.22 -11.34
N TRP A 217 -16.24 4.75 -12.42
CA TRP A 217 -17.68 4.69 -12.56
C TRP A 217 -18.16 3.26 -12.70
N SER A 218 -19.39 3.03 -12.23
CA SER A 218 -20.16 1.81 -12.48
C SER A 218 -21.60 2.19 -12.90
N GLY A 219 -22.46 1.19 -13.12
CA GLY A 219 -23.90 1.42 -13.28
C GLY A 219 -24.57 2.16 -12.11
N ASN A 220 -23.94 2.19 -10.92
CA ASN A 220 -24.44 2.91 -9.74
C ASN A 220 -23.88 4.33 -9.60
N GLY A 221 -23.08 4.81 -10.56
CA GLY A 221 -22.43 6.11 -10.53
C GLY A 221 -20.94 6.03 -10.18
N ASN A 222 -20.35 7.21 -9.95
CA ASN A 222 -18.98 7.36 -9.47
C ASN A 222 -18.88 6.75 -8.07
N PHE A 223 -17.94 5.82 -7.89
CA PHE A 223 -17.66 5.21 -6.59
C PHE A 223 -16.27 5.57 -6.05
N TYR A 224 -15.40 6.18 -6.85
CA TYR A 224 -14.06 6.58 -6.45
C TYR A 224 -13.47 7.64 -7.41
N THR A 225 -12.87 8.68 -6.84
CA THR A 225 -12.08 9.68 -7.58
C THR A 225 -10.63 9.61 -7.12
N ALA A 226 -9.70 9.38 -8.05
CA ALA A 226 -8.29 9.19 -7.74
C ALA A 226 -7.57 10.50 -7.42
N GLN A 227 -6.56 10.43 -6.55
CA GLN A 227 -5.76 11.58 -6.19
C GLN A 227 -4.79 11.91 -7.33
N LYS A 228 -4.87 13.13 -7.87
CA LYS A 228 -3.95 13.60 -8.90
C LYS A 228 -2.52 13.75 -8.35
N LEU A 229 -1.52 13.36 -9.15
CA LEU A 229 -0.08 13.46 -8.80
C LEU A 229 0.57 14.76 -9.27
#